data_AF-A0A2U1M5R0-F1
#
_entry.id   AF-A0A2U1M5R0-F1
#
_cell.length_a   1.000
_cell.length_b   1.000
_cell.length_c   1.000
_cell.angle_alpha   90.00
_cell.angle_beta   90.00
_cell.angle_gamma   90.00
#
_symmetry.space_group_name_H-M   'P 1'
#
loop_
_entity.id
_entity.type
_entity.pdbx_description
1 polymer ?
#
loop_
_entity_poly.entity_id
_entity_poly.type
_entity_poly.pdbx_seq_one_letter_code
_entity_poly.pdbx_strand_id
1 'polypeptide(L)'
;MKDDARILQFALRRKGVGIDANHIMDYALSRKIAKKSIVVCLRSLQQIQSEIESCPVVGEDHHLSIVIGFLREIVTATISMFRAILICLSGKTKQDNGFSLIQKLLPMGRPTCEKGQEIIKEADIIDGTLRSLLKNVKKNEGKTLDLRMVIERLQTLDCHIQGYEVGLDSLFRKMIQTRVSLLNILAN
;
A
#
# COMPACT_ATOMS: atom_id res chain seq x y z
N MET A 1 -8.38 -5.20 -7.74
CA MET A 1 -8.29 -5.88 -6.43
C MET A 1 -9.53 -5.66 -5.58
N LYS A 2 -9.94 -4.41 -5.29
CA LYS A 2 -11.18 -4.12 -4.54
C LYS A 2 -12.41 -4.73 -5.21
N ASP A 3 -12.61 -4.42 -6.49
CA ASP A 3 -13.76 -4.93 -7.25
C ASP A 3 -13.72 -6.46 -7.39
N ASP A 4 -12.54 -7.02 -7.70
CA ASP A 4 -12.35 -8.48 -7.78
C ASP A 4 -12.62 -9.17 -6.44
N ALA A 5 -12.26 -8.56 -5.31
CA ALA A 5 -12.54 -9.07 -3.97
C ALA A 5 -14.05 -9.05 -3.67
N ARG A 6 -14.76 -7.99 -4.08
CA ARG A 6 -16.22 -7.90 -3.97
C ARG A 6 -16.91 -8.95 -4.84
N ILE A 7 -16.53 -9.05 -6.11
CA ILE A 7 -17.06 -10.06 -7.05
C ILE A 7 -16.86 -11.47 -6.48
N LEU A 8 -15.66 -11.76 -5.98
CA LEU A 8 -15.35 -13.03 -5.34
C LEU A 8 -16.23 -13.27 -4.11
N GLN A 9 -16.41 -12.26 -3.25
CA GLN A 9 -17.28 -12.36 -2.07
C GLN A 9 -18.73 -12.64 -2.45
N PHE A 10 -19.29 -11.93 -3.45
CA PHE A 10 -20.65 -12.16 -3.94
C PHE A 10 -20.80 -13.58 -4.51
N ALA A 11 -19.83 -14.04 -5.29
CA ALA A 11 -19.82 -15.37 -5.86
C ALA A 11 -19.76 -16.46 -4.77
N LEU A 12 -18.93 -16.28 -3.74
CA LEU A 12 -18.82 -17.19 -2.60
C LEU A 12 -20.12 -17.25 -1.80
N ARG A 13 -20.81 -16.12 -1.57
CA ARG A 13 -22.10 -16.08 -0.88
C ARG A 13 -23.21 -16.80 -1.64
N ARG A 14 -23.21 -16.70 -2.97
CA ARG A 14 -24.26 -17.27 -3.82
C ARG A 14 -24.04 -18.75 -4.13
N LYS A 15 -22.81 -19.16 -4.41
CA LYS A 15 -22.48 -20.50 -4.93
C LYS A 15 -21.68 -21.38 -3.95
N GLY A 16 -21.13 -20.81 -2.88
CA GLY A 16 -20.31 -21.54 -1.91
C GLY A 16 -19.17 -22.31 -2.57
N VAL A 17 -19.13 -23.63 -2.35
CA VAL A 17 -18.11 -24.54 -2.91
C VAL A 17 -18.25 -24.68 -4.44
N GLY A 18 -19.42 -24.41 -5.01
CA GLY A 18 -19.68 -24.45 -6.47
C GLY A 18 -19.25 -23.18 -7.21
N ILE A 19 -18.35 -22.39 -6.63
CA ILE A 19 -17.82 -21.18 -7.25
C ILE A 19 -16.95 -21.52 -8.46
N ASP A 20 -17.06 -20.71 -9.52
CA ASP A 20 -16.19 -20.81 -10.67
C ASP A 20 -14.74 -20.46 -10.30
N ALA A 21 -13.81 -21.31 -10.70
CA ALA A 21 -12.38 -21.11 -10.54
C ALA A 21 -11.91 -19.75 -11.11
N ASN A 22 -12.60 -19.23 -12.14
CA ASN A 22 -12.29 -17.94 -12.75
C ASN A 22 -12.30 -16.78 -11.74
N HIS A 23 -13.33 -16.67 -10.88
CA HIS A 23 -13.39 -15.61 -9.88
C HIS A 23 -12.24 -15.65 -8.87
N ILE A 24 -11.77 -16.85 -8.52
CA ILE A 24 -10.62 -17.04 -7.64
C ILE A 24 -9.34 -16.61 -8.36
N MET A 25 -9.19 -16.96 -9.64
CA MET A 25 -8.03 -16.60 -10.45
C MET A 25 -7.96 -15.09 -10.71
N ASP A 26 -9.08 -14.43 -10.98
CA ASP A 26 -9.15 -12.99 -11.21
C ASP A 26 -8.74 -12.20 -9.97
N TYR A 27 -9.26 -12.58 -8.79
CA TYR A 27 -8.81 -12.02 -7.52
C TYR A 27 -7.30 -12.20 -7.32
N ALA A 28 -6.79 -13.42 -7.54
CA ALA A 28 -5.36 -13.71 -7.38
C ALA A 28 -4.48 -12.90 -8.35
N LEU A 29 -4.92 -12.73 -9.59
CA LEU A 29 -4.25 -11.92 -10.60
C LEU A 29 -4.25 -10.45 -10.20
N SER A 30 -5.39 -9.89 -9.83
CA SER A 30 -5.52 -8.49 -9.43
C SER A 30 -4.65 -8.16 -8.21
N ARG A 31 -4.55 -9.10 -7.26
CA ARG A 31 -3.66 -8.98 -6.12
C ARG A 31 -2.20 -9.02 -6.51
N LYS A 32 -1.82 -9.93 -7.42
CA LYS A 32 -0.44 -10.00 -7.95
C LYS A 32 -0.06 -8.70 -8.64
N ILE A 33 -0.99 -8.10 -9.38
CA ILE A 33 -0.82 -6.77 -9.99
C ILE A 33 -0.63 -5.71 -8.90
N ALA A 34 -1.51 -5.67 -7.89
CA ALA A 34 -1.40 -4.71 -6.78
C ALA A 34 -0.04 -4.79 -6.05
N LYS A 35 0.42 -6.00 -5.71
CA LYS A 35 1.75 -6.24 -5.11
C LYS A 35 2.88 -5.72 -6.01
N LYS A 36 2.81 -5.96 -7.32
CA LYS A 36 3.80 -5.45 -8.28
C LYS A 36 3.77 -3.92 -8.37
N SER A 37 2.59 -3.31 -8.42
CA SER A 37 2.45 -1.85 -8.48
C SER A 37 3.08 -1.18 -7.26
N ILE A 38 2.90 -1.74 -6.06
CA ILE A 38 3.56 -1.23 -4.84
C ILE A 38 5.08 -1.22 -5.00
N VAL A 39 5.68 -2.30 -5.51
CA VAL A 39 7.14 -2.38 -5.74
C VAL A 39 7.59 -1.33 -6.77
N VAL A 40 6.82 -1.12 -7.83
CA VAL A 40 7.09 -0.08 -8.83
C VAL A 40 7.07 1.31 -8.18
N CYS A 41 6.03 1.63 -7.40
CA CYS A 41 5.93 2.91 -6.70
C CYS A 41 7.09 3.13 -5.72
N LEU A 42 7.50 2.11 -4.97
CA LEU A 42 8.64 2.20 -4.05
C LEU A 42 9.95 2.51 -4.79
N ARG A 43 10.16 1.93 -5.99
CA ARG A 43 11.32 2.23 -6.82
C ARG A 43 11.28 3.67 -7.35
N SER A 44 10.13 4.13 -7.82
CA SER A 44 9.95 5.52 -8.28
C SER A 44 10.25 6.53 -7.17
N LEU A 45 9.78 6.27 -5.94
CA LEU A 45 10.07 7.13 -4.78
C LEU A 45 11.57 7.14 -4.44
N GLN A 46 12.27 6.03 -4.62
CA GLN A 46 13.72 5.97 -4.43
C GLN A 46 14.48 6.76 -5.51
N GLN A 47 14.02 6.69 -6.77
CA GLN A 47 14.60 7.48 -7.85
C GLN A 47 14.45 8.98 -7.58
N ILE A 48 13.25 9.45 -7.23
CA ILE A 48 13.00 10.86 -6.90
C ILE A 48 13.91 11.31 -5.75
N GLN A 49 14.07 10.49 -4.71
CA GLN A 49 14.98 10.82 -3.59
C GLN A 49 16.42 11.00 -4.07
N SER A 50 16.93 10.12 -4.95
CA SER A 50 18.29 10.24 -5.48
C SER A 50 18.48 11.48 -6.37
N GLU A 51 17.45 11.88 -7.12
CA GLU A 51 17.46 13.11 -7.93
C GLU A 51 17.53 14.36 -7.04
N ILE A 52 16.84 14.36 -5.90
CA ILE A 52 16.90 15.46 -4.92
C ILE A 52 18.27 15.53 -4.25
N GLU A 53 18.85 14.39 -3.87
CA GLU A 53 20.16 14.32 -3.20
C GLU A 53 21.31 14.75 -4.12
N SER A 54 21.20 14.48 -5.42
CA SER A 54 22.20 14.85 -6.44
C SER A 54 22.09 16.30 -6.91
N CYS A 55 20.98 16.98 -6.65
CA CYS A 55 20.82 18.38 -7.01
C CYS A 55 21.74 19.24 -6.13
N PRO A 56 22.70 20.00 -6.69
CA PRO A 56 23.57 20.86 -5.90
C PRO A 56 22.77 22.07 -5.39
N VAL A 57 22.99 22.47 -4.13
CA VAL A 57 22.50 23.75 -3.60
C VAL A 57 23.52 24.81 -4.06
N VAL A 58 23.24 25.47 -5.18
CA VAL A 58 24.07 26.57 -5.68
C VAL A 58 23.27 27.86 -5.54
N GLY A 59 23.75 28.74 -4.68
CA GLY A 59 23.22 30.09 -4.54
C GLY A 59 24.11 30.94 -3.66
N GLU A 60 24.50 32.12 -4.14
CA GLU A 60 25.20 33.15 -3.37
C GLU A 60 24.26 33.82 -2.34
N ASP A 61 22.94 33.64 -2.47
CA ASP A 61 21.90 34.18 -1.58
C ASP A 61 21.55 33.22 -0.43
N HIS A 62 21.84 33.66 0.81
CA HIS A 62 21.56 32.91 2.03
C HIS A 62 20.06 32.61 2.23
N HIS A 63 19.17 33.56 1.94
CA HIS A 63 17.74 33.39 2.13
C HIS A 63 17.16 32.34 1.16
N LEU A 64 17.59 32.39 -0.11
CA LEU A 64 17.19 31.40 -1.10
C LEU A 64 17.68 29.99 -0.72
N SER A 65 18.90 29.88 -0.20
CA SER A 65 19.46 28.61 0.27
C SER A 65 18.65 28.00 1.43
N ILE A 66 18.19 28.81 2.38
CA ILE A 66 17.30 28.37 3.47
C ILE A 66 15.98 27.82 2.90
N VAL A 67 15.35 28.54 1.98
CA VAL A 67 14.08 28.12 1.36
C VAL A 67 14.24 26.80 0.61
N ILE A 68 15.30 26.65 -0.18
CA ILE A 68 15.62 25.41 -0.89
C ILE A 68 15.81 24.25 0.10
N GLY A 69 16.54 24.48 1.20
CA GLY A 69 16.74 23.48 2.25
C GLY A 69 15.42 23.01 2.86
N PHE A 70 14.54 23.94 3.23
CA PHE A 70 13.22 23.63 3.79
C PHE A 70 12.33 22.87 2.80
N LEU A 71 12.32 23.26 1.52
CA LEU A 71 11.58 22.54 0.49
C LEU A 71 12.09 21.11 0.30
N ARG A 72 13.40 20.89 0.36
CA ARG A 72 13.98 19.54 0.31
C ARG A 72 13.52 18.69 1.49
N GLU A 73 13.52 19.25 2.70
CA GLU A 73 13.06 18.55 3.90
C GLU A 73 11.58 18.14 3.78
N ILE A 74 10.72 19.03 3.28
CA ILE A 74 9.31 18.72 3.00
C ILE A 74 9.18 17.56 2.02
N VAL A 75 9.94 17.60 0.91
CA VAL A 75 9.86 16.54 -0.11
C VAL A 75 10.38 15.21 0.45
N THR A 76 11.48 15.20 1.19
CA THR A 76 12.03 14.00 1.85
C THR A 76 11.06 13.42 2.88
N ALA A 77 10.41 14.27 3.69
CA ALA A 77 9.38 13.85 4.64
C ALA A 77 8.18 13.23 3.91
N THR A 78 7.75 13.85 2.81
CA THR A 78 6.67 13.36 1.95
C THR A 78 6.98 12.01 1.33
N ILE A 79 8.18 11.83 0.77
CA ILE A 79 8.66 10.55 0.22
C ILE A 79 8.65 9.47 1.31
N SER A 80 9.16 9.79 2.49
CA SER A 80 9.21 8.86 3.62
C SER A 80 7.81 8.43 4.07
N MET A 81 6.86 9.35 4.13
CA MET A 81 5.46 9.07 4.44
C MET A 81 4.84 8.11 3.41
N PHE A 82 4.97 8.38 2.10
CA PHE A 82 4.44 7.47 1.08
C PHE A 82 5.11 6.09 1.10
N ARG A 83 6.42 6.03 1.34
CA ARG A 83 7.12 4.75 1.50
C ARG A 83 6.57 3.96 2.69
N ALA A 84 6.34 4.60 3.82
CA ALA A 84 5.75 3.95 5.00
C ALA A 84 4.36 3.38 4.67
N ILE A 85 3.48 4.17 4.02
CA ILE A 85 2.16 3.72 3.60
C ILE A 85 2.26 2.52 2.64
N LEU A 86 3.11 2.59 1.62
CA LEU A 86 3.29 1.52 0.63
C LEU A 86 3.88 0.25 1.26
N ILE A 87 4.80 0.36 2.22
CA ILE A 87 5.34 -0.79 2.96
C ILE A 87 4.24 -1.43 3.82
N CYS A 88 3.45 -0.62 4.52
CA CYS A 88 2.28 -1.08 5.26
C CYS A 88 1.29 -1.83 4.36
N LEU A 89 1.08 -1.37 3.11
CA LEU A 89 0.23 -2.03 2.10
C LEU A 89 0.90 -3.25 1.42
N SER A 90 2.23 -3.37 1.47
CA SER A 90 2.95 -4.53 0.94
C SER A 90 2.99 -5.71 1.91
N GLY A 91 2.83 -5.46 3.22
CA GLY A 91 2.87 -6.48 4.27
C GLY A 91 4.22 -7.13 4.49
N LYS A 92 5.29 -6.50 3.99
CA LYS A 92 6.65 -6.89 4.34
C LYS A 92 6.97 -6.34 5.73
N THR A 93 7.11 -7.21 6.71
CA THR A 93 7.59 -6.87 8.06
C THR A 93 9.11 -6.83 8.15
N LYS A 94 9.82 -7.42 7.18
CA LYS A 94 11.27 -7.38 7.10
C LYS A 94 11.73 -6.49 5.96
N GLN A 95 12.44 -5.46 6.39
CA GLN A 95 13.39 -4.69 5.60
C GLN A 95 14.52 -5.67 5.21
N ASP A 96 14.34 -6.45 4.13
CA ASP A 96 15.48 -7.13 3.51
C ASP A 96 16.55 -6.06 3.23
N ASN A 97 17.77 -6.37 3.68
CA ASN A 97 19.00 -5.58 3.86
C ASN A 97 19.33 -4.34 2.97
N GLY A 98 18.52 -3.98 1.98
CA GLY A 98 18.73 -2.83 1.08
C GLY A 98 18.00 -1.53 1.47
N PHE A 99 17.30 -1.46 2.60
CA PHE A 99 16.44 -0.31 2.94
C PHE A 99 16.83 0.45 4.22
N SER A 100 18.04 0.27 4.76
CA SER A 100 18.50 0.81 6.07
C SER A 100 18.26 2.31 6.30
N LEU A 101 18.04 3.11 5.25
CA LEU A 101 17.81 4.56 5.34
C LEU A 101 16.46 4.94 6.00
N ILE A 102 15.50 4.02 6.12
CA ILE A 102 14.20 4.31 6.76
C ILE A 102 14.35 4.48 8.28
N GLN A 103 15.41 3.94 8.90
CA GLN A 103 15.65 4.09 10.35
C GLN A 103 16.11 5.49 10.75
N LYS A 104 16.68 6.28 9.83
CA LYS A 104 17.23 7.61 10.17
C LYS A 104 16.21 8.75 10.15
N LEU A 105 15.04 8.54 9.54
CA LEU A 105 14.00 9.58 9.39
C LEU A 105 12.79 9.35 10.31
N LEU A 106 12.77 8.26 11.08
CA LEU A 106 11.94 8.14 12.28
C LEU A 106 12.86 8.16 13.52
N PRO A 107 13.13 9.33 14.14
CA PRO A 107 13.48 9.38 15.56
C PRO A 107 12.31 9.00 16.48
N MET A 108 11.15 8.63 15.90
CA MET A 108 10.00 8.16 16.65
C MET A 108 10.09 6.65 16.77
N GLY A 109 10.30 6.17 18.00
CA GLY A 109 10.33 4.75 18.34
C GLY A 109 9.22 3.99 17.64
N ARG A 110 9.56 2.78 17.15
CA ARG A 110 8.67 1.86 16.44
C ARG A 110 7.20 2.16 16.74
N PRO A 111 6.44 2.79 15.84
CA PRO A 111 5.04 2.50 15.81
C PRO A 111 5.00 1.08 15.25
N THR A 112 5.01 0.09 16.13
CA THR A 112 4.36 -1.19 15.85
C THR A 112 2.92 -0.81 15.52
N CYS A 113 2.67 -0.47 14.25
CA CYS A 113 1.33 -0.29 13.74
C CYS A 113 0.76 -1.70 13.64
N GLU A 114 0.39 -2.25 14.80
CA GLU A 114 -0.22 -3.59 14.90
C GLU A 114 -1.51 -3.64 14.07
N LYS A 115 -2.22 -2.50 13.98
CA LYS A 115 -3.41 -2.26 13.14
C LYS A 115 -3.12 -2.07 11.64
N GLY A 116 -1.97 -1.54 11.26
CA GLY A 116 -1.64 -1.24 9.85
C GLY A 116 -1.29 -2.47 9.01
N GLN A 117 -1.18 -3.65 9.63
CA GLN A 117 -0.85 -4.92 8.97
C GLN A 117 -2.09 -5.75 8.61
N GLU A 118 -3.29 -5.25 8.89
CA GLU A 118 -4.51 -6.04 8.76
C GLU A 118 -4.81 -6.38 7.29
N ILE A 119 -4.60 -5.47 6.33
CA ILE A 119 -4.84 -5.75 4.89
C ILE A 119 -4.08 -6.97 4.38
N ILE A 120 -2.80 -7.11 4.69
CA ILE A 120 -2.00 -8.22 4.14
C ILE A 120 -2.20 -9.48 4.96
N LYS A 121 -2.40 -9.38 6.27
CA LYS A 121 -2.76 -10.56 7.08
C LYS A 121 -4.06 -11.16 6.55
N GLU A 122 -5.10 -10.35 6.38
CA GLU A 122 -6.37 -10.76 5.78
C GLU A 122 -6.15 -11.29 4.36
N ALA A 123 -5.42 -10.50 3.58
CA ALA A 123 -4.75 -10.83 2.35
C ALA A 123 -4.34 -12.31 2.29
N ASP A 124 -3.19 -12.60 2.89
CA ASP A 124 -2.42 -13.83 2.74
C ASP A 124 -3.22 -15.04 3.27
N ILE A 125 -4.08 -14.84 4.27
CA ILE A 125 -4.99 -15.87 4.77
C ILE A 125 -6.04 -16.24 3.72
N ILE A 126 -6.68 -15.24 3.08
CA ILE A 126 -7.61 -15.47 1.96
C ILE A 126 -6.91 -16.25 0.85
N ASP A 127 -5.72 -15.82 0.44
CA ASP A 127 -4.90 -16.46 -0.59
C ASP A 127 -4.56 -17.93 -0.29
N GLY A 128 -4.14 -18.21 0.96
CA GLY A 128 -3.83 -19.57 1.40
C GLY A 128 -5.06 -20.48 1.34
N THR A 129 -6.19 -19.96 1.80
CA THR A 129 -7.46 -20.69 1.87
C THR A 129 -8.02 -20.96 0.48
N LEU A 130 -7.99 -19.97 -0.41
CA LEU A 130 -8.41 -20.11 -1.82
C LEU A 130 -7.51 -21.06 -2.61
N ARG A 131 -6.19 -21.04 -2.38
CA ARG A 131 -5.27 -22.02 -3.00
C ARG A 131 -5.57 -23.44 -2.56
N SER A 132 -5.95 -23.65 -1.29
CA SER A 132 -6.38 -24.96 -0.81
C SER A 132 -7.68 -25.40 -1.47
N LEU A 133 -8.67 -24.49 -1.54
CA LEU A 133 -9.94 -24.73 -2.24
C LEU A 133 -9.73 -25.17 -3.69
N LEU A 134 -8.89 -24.45 -4.45
CA LEU A 134 -8.59 -24.77 -5.84
C LEU A 134 -7.93 -26.15 -6.02
N LYS A 135 -7.12 -26.58 -5.04
CA LYS A 135 -6.50 -27.91 -5.03
C LYS A 135 -7.53 -29.01 -4.70
N ASN A 136 -8.44 -28.76 -3.78
CA ASN A 136 -9.43 -29.74 -3.35
C ASN A 136 -10.52 -29.96 -4.41
N VAL A 137 -10.96 -28.89 -5.10
CA VAL A 137 -11.86 -28.98 -6.27
C VAL A 137 -11.28 -29.88 -7.36
N LYS A 138 -9.95 -29.81 -7.59
CA LYS A 138 -9.26 -30.69 -8.55
C LYS A 138 -9.13 -32.15 -8.09
N LYS A 139 -9.26 -32.42 -6.78
CA LYS A 139 -9.04 -33.74 -6.18
C LYS A 139 -10.32 -34.48 -5.76
N ASN A 140 -11.50 -33.86 -5.91
CA ASN A 140 -12.79 -34.40 -5.43
C ASN A 140 -12.80 -34.75 -3.92
N GLU A 141 -11.94 -34.12 -3.11
CA GLU A 141 -11.89 -34.32 -1.66
C GLU A 141 -12.84 -33.34 -0.96
N GLY A 142 -13.91 -33.87 -0.35
CA GLY A 142 -14.95 -33.12 0.35
C GLY A 142 -14.51 -32.53 1.70
N LYS A 143 -13.47 -31.70 1.73
CA LYS A 143 -13.15 -30.87 2.91
C LYS A 143 -14.07 -29.66 2.92
N THR A 144 -14.89 -29.56 3.95
CA THR A 144 -15.65 -28.36 4.30
C THR A 144 -14.68 -27.24 4.64
N LEU A 145 -14.34 -26.45 3.62
CA LEU A 145 -13.55 -25.24 3.77
C LEU A 145 -14.36 -24.23 4.60
N ASP A 146 -13.71 -23.47 5.47
CA ASP A 146 -14.34 -22.35 6.17
C ASP A 146 -14.56 -21.17 5.20
N LEU A 147 -15.48 -21.36 4.25
CA LEU A 147 -15.90 -20.36 3.28
C LEU A 147 -16.46 -19.12 3.99
N ARG A 148 -17.07 -19.33 5.16
CA ARG A 148 -17.59 -18.25 5.99
C ARG A 148 -16.46 -17.34 6.46
N MET A 149 -15.38 -17.89 7.00
CA MET A 149 -14.17 -17.13 7.31
C MET A 149 -13.66 -16.37 6.08
N VAL A 150 -13.57 -16.99 4.90
CA VAL A 150 -13.09 -16.29 3.69
C VAL A 150 -14.00 -15.10 3.33
N ILE A 151 -15.33 -15.27 3.42
CA ILE A 151 -16.30 -14.20 3.14
C ILE A 151 -16.15 -13.04 4.13
N GLU A 152 -16.03 -13.34 5.43
CA GLU A 152 -15.86 -12.34 6.50
C GLU A 152 -14.52 -11.58 6.30
N ARG A 153 -13.44 -12.30 5.99
CA ARG A 153 -12.13 -11.69 5.73
C ARG A 153 -12.09 -10.83 4.47
N LEU A 154 -12.77 -11.24 3.39
CA LEU A 154 -12.95 -10.40 2.18
C LEU A 154 -13.70 -9.10 2.50
N GLN A 155 -14.64 -9.15 3.44
CA GLN A 155 -15.39 -8.00 3.94
C GLN A 155 -14.49 -7.05 4.71
N THR A 156 -13.71 -7.57 5.64
CA THR A 156 -12.71 -6.82 6.40
C THR A 156 -11.67 -6.18 5.47
N LEU A 157 -11.21 -6.91 4.45
CA LEU A 157 -10.30 -6.40 3.43
C LEU A 157 -10.91 -5.21 2.66
N ASP A 158 -12.18 -5.29 2.27
CA ASP A 158 -12.87 -4.19 1.57
C ASP A 158 -13.00 -2.93 2.45
N CYS A 159 -13.37 -3.11 3.73
CA CYS A 159 -13.44 -2.01 4.70
C CYS A 159 -12.07 -1.32 4.86
N HIS A 160 -10.99 -2.09 4.96
CA HIS A 160 -9.65 -1.52 5.05
C HIS A 160 -9.27 -0.77 3.78
N ILE A 161 -9.46 -1.36 2.59
CA ILE A 161 -9.17 -0.67 1.32
C ILE A 161 -9.92 0.66 1.24
N GLN A 162 -11.20 0.67 1.57
CA GLN A 162 -12.00 1.89 1.58
C GLN A 162 -11.47 2.93 2.59
N GLY A 163 -11.07 2.50 3.79
CA GLY A 163 -10.44 3.38 4.77
C GLY A 163 -9.16 4.05 4.25
N TYR A 164 -8.30 3.28 3.57
CA TYR A 164 -7.10 3.83 2.93
C TYR A 164 -7.43 4.77 1.77
N GLU A 165 -8.41 4.45 0.91
CA GLU A 165 -8.84 5.33 -0.19
C GLU A 165 -9.28 6.69 0.35
N VAL A 166 -10.13 6.72 1.37
CA VAL A 166 -10.61 7.97 2.00
C VAL A 166 -9.46 8.74 2.65
N GLY A 167 -8.59 8.05 3.39
CA GLY A 167 -7.43 8.67 4.04
C GLY A 167 -6.44 9.28 3.04
N LEU A 168 -6.11 8.53 1.99
CA LEU A 168 -5.20 8.98 0.93
C LEU A 168 -5.78 10.15 0.14
N ASP A 169 -7.06 10.10 -0.20
CA ASP A 169 -7.74 11.18 -0.92
C ASP A 169 -7.74 12.50 -0.11
N SER A 170 -7.95 12.41 1.20
CA SER A 170 -7.79 13.54 2.12
C SER A 170 -6.34 14.07 2.15
N LEU A 171 -5.37 13.17 2.27
CA LEU A 171 -3.94 13.52 2.29
C LEU A 171 -3.52 14.24 0.99
N PHE A 172 -3.89 13.70 -0.17
CA PHE A 172 -3.56 14.29 -1.47
C PHE A 172 -4.15 15.69 -1.62
N ARG A 173 -5.41 15.90 -1.22
CA ARG A 173 -6.02 17.23 -1.20
C ARG A 173 -5.20 18.19 -0.34
N LYS A 174 -4.81 17.78 0.86
CA LYS A 174 -4.06 18.66 1.77
C LYS A 174 -2.67 18.99 1.23
N MET A 175 -1.98 18.01 0.65
CA MET A 175 -0.69 18.24 0.00
C MET A 175 -0.78 19.22 -1.16
N ILE A 176 -1.82 19.11 -2.00
CA ILE A 176 -2.04 20.05 -3.11
C ILE A 176 -2.26 21.46 -2.57
N GLN A 177 -3.10 21.62 -1.54
CA GLN A 177 -3.34 22.91 -0.89
C GLN A 177 -2.05 23.52 -0.32
N THR A 178 -1.23 22.72 0.36
CA THR A 178 0.07 23.17 0.88
C THR A 178 1.00 23.61 -0.25
N ARG A 179 1.09 22.84 -1.34
CA ARG A 179 1.91 23.20 -2.49
C ARG A 179 1.44 24.52 -3.13
N VAL A 180 0.14 24.70 -3.33
CA VAL A 180 -0.43 25.95 -3.87
C VAL A 180 -0.10 27.12 -2.93
N SER A 181 -0.23 26.93 -1.62
CA SER A 181 0.09 27.98 -0.63
C SER A 181 1.57 28.37 -0.68
N LEU A 182 2.48 27.39 -0.74
CA LEU A 182 3.92 27.64 -0.86
C LEU A 182 4.26 28.36 -2.18
N LEU A 183 3.68 27.93 -3.30
CA LEU A 183 3.90 28.60 -4.59
C LEU A 183 3.40 30.05 -4.58
N ASN A 184 2.26 30.31 -3.94
CA ASN A 184 1.73 31.67 -3.81
C ASN A 184 2.63 32.55 -2.92
N ILE A 185 3.26 31.99 -1.88
CA ILE A 185 4.22 32.72 -1.03
C ILE A 185 5.50 33.04 -1.82
N LEU A 186 5.95 32.14 -2.70
CA LEU A 186 7.16 32.36 -3.52
C LEU A 186 6.92 33.28 -4.72
N ALA A 187 5.67 33.45 -5.14
CA ALA A 187 5.29 34.28 -6.28
C ALA A 187 4.94 35.73 -5.91
N ASN A 188 4.79 36.04 -4.61
CA ASN A 188 4.56 37.37 -4.05
C ASN A 188 5.83 37.91 -3.39
#